data_AF-A0A7W9IKP9-F1
#
_entry.id   AF-A0A7W9IKP9-F1
#
_cell.length_a   1.000
_cell.length_b   1.000
_cell.length_c   1.000
_cell.angle_alpha   90.00
_cell.angle_beta   90.00
_cell.angle_gamma   90.00
#
_symmetry.space_group_name_H-M   'P 1'
#
loop_
_entity.id
_entity.type
_entity.pdbx_description
1 polymer ?
#
loop_
_entity_poly.entity_id
_entity_poly.type
_entity_poly.pdbx_seq_one_letter_code
_entity_poly.pdbx_strand_id
1 'polypeptide(L)'
;MIRQADPAAVNDVRKIGEVLGEATSEGTWERVTEVENILVIDVGGDNSKEALGKAKHLLGKRGWREISQRSPKWLIMESTVWKDVHLSINEFDPIKVETYPEEIGRAIERGKVESESLIFVHVYQV
;
A
#
# COMPACT_ATOMS: atom_id res chain seq x y z
N MET A 1 23.56 -3.89 -0.17
CA MET A 1 22.65 -4.65 0.72
C MET A 1 21.24 -4.41 0.24
N ILE A 2 20.38 -5.41 0.21
CA ILE A 2 18.98 -5.25 -0.25
C ILE A 2 18.05 -5.34 0.96
N ARG A 3 17.12 -4.39 1.06
CA ARG A 3 16.03 -4.38 2.03
C ARG A 3 14.73 -4.56 1.27
N GLN A 4 14.00 -5.62 1.60
CA GLN A 4 12.76 -5.97 0.93
C GLN A 4 11.83 -6.60 1.96
N ALA A 5 10.57 -6.17 1.95
CA ALA A 5 9.56 -6.76 2.83
C ALA A 5 9.44 -8.28 2.59
N ASP A 6 9.19 -9.02 3.68
CA ASP A 6 8.91 -10.44 3.60
C ASP A 6 7.71 -10.69 2.65
N PRO A 7 7.82 -11.60 1.66
CA PRO A 7 6.72 -11.89 0.74
C PRO A 7 5.42 -12.32 1.44
N ALA A 8 5.51 -12.94 2.62
CA ALA A 8 4.36 -13.28 3.45
C ALA A 8 3.65 -12.04 4.00
N ALA A 9 4.39 -10.96 4.32
CA ALA A 9 3.82 -9.68 4.74
C ALA A 9 3.05 -9.02 3.59
N VAL A 10 3.61 -9.03 2.37
CA VAL A 10 2.93 -8.51 1.17
C VAL A 10 1.67 -9.32 0.89
N ASN A 11 1.75 -10.65 0.97
CA ASN A 11 0.59 -11.55 0.85
C ASN A 11 -0.46 -11.32 1.93
N ASP A 12 -0.07 -10.84 3.11
CA ASP A 12 -1.00 -10.50 4.17
C ASP A 12 -1.83 -9.26 3.81
N VAL A 13 -1.16 -8.25 3.27
CA VAL A 13 -1.79 -7.01 2.79
C VAL A 13 -2.74 -7.29 1.62
N ARG A 14 -2.39 -8.18 0.68
CA ARG A 14 -3.28 -8.57 -0.43
C ARG A 14 -4.65 -9.10 0.04
N LYS A 15 -4.77 -9.57 1.29
CA LYS A 15 -6.01 -10.17 1.81
C LYS A 15 -7.02 -9.17 2.36
N ILE A 16 -6.75 -7.86 2.27
CA ILE A 16 -7.67 -6.83 2.78
C ILE A 16 -8.69 -6.36 1.73
N GLY A 17 -8.55 -6.79 0.48
CA GLY A 17 -9.44 -6.38 -0.61
C GLY A 17 -9.06 -7.01 -1.94
N GLU A 18 -9.65 -6.52 -3.02
CA GLU A 18 -9.30 -6.89 -4.39
C GLU A 18 -8.05 -6.12 -4.83
N VAL A 19 -7.00 -6.83 -5.21
CA VAL A 19 -5.78 -6.21 -5.75
C VAL A 19 -5.98 -5.95 -7.22
N LEU A 20 -6.10 -4.68 -7.59
CA LEU A 20 -6.30 -4.26 -8.98
C LEU A 20 -4.98 -4.14 -9.73
N GLY A 21 -3.92 -3.71 -9.02
CA GLY A 21 -2.60 -3.50 -9.58
C GLY A 21 -1.50 -3.72 -8.55
N GLU A 22 -0.35 -4.19 -9.04
CA GLU A 22 0.84 -4.41 -8.24
C GLU A 22 2.08 -4.03 -9.04
N ALA A 23 3.04 -3.39 -8.36
CA ALA A 23 4.36 -3.11 -8.90
C ALA A 23 5.40 -3.09 -7.77
N THR A 24 6.67 -3.05 -8.15
CA THR A 24 7.79 -2.80 -7.24
C THR A 24 8.50 -1.52 -7.64
N SER A 25 8.98 -0.79 -6.64
CA SER A 25 9.88 0.36 -6.84
C SER A 25 11.19 0.11 -6.11
N GLU A 26 12.30 0.56 -6.70
CA GLU A 26 13.63 0.39 -6.15
C GLU A 26 14.32 1.74 -6.00
N GLY A 27 14.83 2.02 -4.80
CA GLY A 27 15.65 3.19 -4.49
C GLY A 27 16.99 2.75 -3.92
N THR A 28 18.10 3.34 -4.38
CA THR A 28 19.42 3.04 -3.79
C THR A 28 19.99 4.28 -3.11
N TRP A 29 20.23 4.18 -1.80
CA TRP A 29 20.88 5.21 -0.98
C TRP A 29 22.01 4.60 -0.16
N GLU A 30 23.18 5.24 -0.12
CA GLU A 30 24.33 4.82 0.70
C GLU A 30 24.65 3.29 0.63
N ARG A 31 24.55 2.69 -0.56
CA ARG A 31 24.79 1.24 -0.85
C ARG A 31 23.73 0.27 -0.29
N VAL A 32 22.59 0.80 0.14
CA VAL A 32 21.38 0.06 0.48
C VAL A 32 20.37 0.25 -0.64
N THR A 33 19.91 -0.85 -1.22
CA THR A 33 18.79 -0.88 -2.18
C THR A 33 17.54 -1.22 -1.40
N GLU A 34 16.61 -0.28 -1.34
CA GLU A 34 15.29 -0.43 -0.75
C GLU A 34 14.31 -0.82 -1.85
N VAL A 35 13.59 -1.91 -1.63
CA VAL A 35 12.55 -2.42 -2.53
C VAL A 35 11.21 -2.26 -1.86
N GLU A 36 10.35 -1.44 -2.45
CA GLU A 36 8.97 -1.26 -2.02
C GLU A 36 8.02 -2.09 -2.90
N ASN A 37 7.04 -2.74 -2.28
CA ASN A 37 5.91 -3.33 -3.00
C ASN A 37 4.75 -2.34 -2.96
N ILE A 38 4.21 -2.01 -4.12
CA ILE A 38 3.13 -1.04 -4.30
C ILE A 38 1.90 -1.81 -4.75
N LEU A 39 0.83 -1.72 -3.97
CA LEU A 39 -0.46 -2.37 -4.24
C LEU A 39 -1.55 -1.30 -4.40
N VAL A 40 -2.36 -1.44 -5.45
CA VAL A 40 -3.64 -0.74 -5.58
C VAL A 40 -4.74 -1.71 -5.18
N ILE A 41 -5.46 -1.37 -4.13
CA ILE A 41 -6.44 -2.26 -3.52
C ILE A 41 -7.80 -1.56 -3.47
N ASP A 42 -8.83 -2.24 -3.95
CA ASP A 42 -10.22 -1.95 -3.61
C ASP A 42 -10.60 -2.72 -2.35
N VAL A 43 -10.82 -2.00 -1.25
CA VAL A 43 -11.22 -2.57 0.04
C VAL A 43 -12.73 -2.45 0.29
N GLY A 44 -13.47 -2.01 -0.73
CA GLY A 44 -14.89 -1.69 -0.72
C GLY A 44 -15.17 -0.47 0.14
N GLY A 45 -15.48 0.69 -0.44
CA GLY A 45 -15.86 1.90 0.28
C GLY A 45 -16.47 2.93 -0.66
N ASP A 46 -17.26 3.86 -0.14
CA ASP A 46 -17.96 4.83 -1.00
C ASP A 46 -17.07 6.03 -1.35
N ASN A 47 -15.96 6.22 -0.62
CA ASN A 47 -15.00 7.31 -0.81
C ASN A 47 -13.66 6.97 -0.14
N SER A 48 -12.65 7.81 -0.37
CA SER A 48 -11.26 7.55 0.06
C SER A 48 -11.11 7.46 1.58
N LYS A 49 -11.89 8.26 2.32
CA LYS A 49 -11.88 8.26 3.78
C LYS A 49 -12.42 6.94 4.34
N GLU A 50 -13.51 6.45 3.76
CA GLU A 50 -14.08 5.15 4.15
C GLU A 50 -13.18 3.99 3.78
N ALA A 51 -12.60 4.01 2.58
CA ALA A 51 -11.65 3.01 2.12
C ALA A 51 -10.42 2.95 3.05
N LEU A 52 -9.83 4.11 3.37
CA LEU A 52 -8.69 4.20 4.30
C LEU A 52 -9.05 3.68 5.70
N GLY A 53 -10.23 4.04 6.22
CA GLY A 53 -10.73 3.55 7.51
C GLY A 53 -10.92 2.04 7.54
N LYS A 54 -11.48 1.46 6.46
CA LYS A 54 -11.67 0.02 6.32
C LYS A 54 -10.33 -0.71 6.20
N ALA A 55 -9.41 -0.21 5.38
CA ALA A 55 -8.07 -0.78 5.24
C ALA A 55 -7.33 -0.80 6.58
N LYS A 56 -7.32 0.33 7.32
CA LYS A 56 -6.76 0.41 8.68
C LYS A 56 -7.37 -0.63 9.61
N HIS A 57 -8.69 -0.78 9.61
CA HIS A 57 -9.38 -1.75 10.46
C HIS A 57 -9.04 -3.20 10.10
N LEU A 58 -9.03 -3.53 8.80
CA LEU A 58 -8.72 -4.87 8.30
C LEU A 58 -7.26 -5.24 8.59
N LEU A 59 -6.32 -4.33 8.35
CA LEU A 59 -4.90 -4.52 8.68
C LEU A 59 -4.70 -4.60 10.21
N GLY A 60 -5.42 -3.80 10.99
CA GLY A 60 -5.40 -3.88 12.46
C GLY A 60 -5.73 -5.28 12.99
N LYS A 61 -6.75 -5.94 12.42
CA LYS A 61 -7.11 -7.33 12.76
C LYS A 61 -6.04 -8.36 12.40
N ARG A 62 -5.08 -7.97 11.57
CA ARG A 62 -4.03 -8.83 11.02
C ARG A 62 -2.65 -8.58 11.63
N GLY A 63 -2.59 -7.80 12.72
CA GLY A 63 -1.34 -7.51 13.41
C GLY A 63 -0.55 -6.36 12.80
N TRP A 64 -1.22 -5.41 12.16
CA TRP A 64 -0.61 -4.13 11.79
C TRP A 64 -1.01 -3.07 12.81
N ARG A 65 -0.04 -2.34 13.34
CA ARG A 65 -0.25 -1.28 14.33
C ARG A 65 0.05 0.07 13.72
N GLU A 66 -0.88 1.01 13.83
CA GLU A 66 -0.62 2.38 13.42
C GLU A 66 0.48 3.00 14.29
N ILE A 67 1.48 3.59 13.63
CA ILE A 67 2.59 4.29 14.28
C ILE A 67 2.63 5.77 13.96
N SER A 68 1.96 6.19 12.88
CA SER A 68 1.90 7.59 12.50
C SER A 68 0.72 7.84 11.56
N GLN A 69 0.09 8.99 11.73
CA GLN A 69 -0.83 9.56 10.75
C GLN A 69 -0.24 10.88 10.27
N ARG A 70 0.32 10.87 9.05
CA ARG A 70 0.96 12.07 8.46
C ARG A 70 -0.07 13.08 7.98
N SER A 71 -1.23 12.60 7.53
CA SER A 71 -2.37 13.44 7.16
C SER A 71 -3.67 12.63 7.32
N PRO A 72 -4.86 13.27 7.22
CA PRO A 72 -6.13 12.53 7.17
C PRO A 72 -6.21 11.48 6.06
N LYS A 73 -5.32 11.57 5.06
CA LYS A 73 -5.27 10.77 3.84
C LYS A 73 -4.05 9.84 3.76
N TRP A 74 -3.18 9.87 4.77
CA TRP A 74 -1.94 9.09 4.83
C TRP A 74 -1.69 8.56 6.24
N LEU A 75 -1.67 7.24 6.38
CA LEU A 75 -1.27 6.57 7.61
C LEU A 75 -0.10 5.61 7.38
N ILE A 76 0.66 5.38 8.43
CA ILE A 76 1.79 4.45 8.47
C ILE A 76 1.52 3.44 9.58
N MET A 77 1.71 2.17 9.24
CA MET A 77 1.59 1.06 10.19
C MET A 77 2.88 0.24 10.19
N GLU A 78 3.19 -0.36 11.33
CA GLU A 78 4.23 -1.37 11.46
C GLU A 78 3.60 -2.74 11.65
N SER A 79 4.29 -3.80 11.23
CA SER A 79 3.86 -5.15 11.53
C SER A 79 4.26 -5.55 12.96
N THR A 80 3.35 -6.21 13.67
CA THR A 80 3.64 -6.89 14.93
C THR A 80 4.08 -8.34 14.72
N VAL A 81 4.12 -8.81 13.46
CA VAL A 81 4.44 -10.20 13.07
C VAL A 81 5.78 -10.26 12.36
N TRP A 82 6.00 -9.39 11.37
CA TRP A 82 7.24 -9.31 10.61
C TRP A 82 8.11 -8.16 11.13
N LYS A 83 9.31 -8.52 11.61
CA LYS A 83 10.23 -7.54 12.21
C LYS A 83 10.67 -6.51 11.17
N ASP A 84 10.67 -5.24 11.56
CA ASP A 84 11.13 -4.10 10.76
C ASP A 84 10.36 -3.95 9.42
N VAL A 85 9.14 -4.49 9.33
CA VAL A 85 8.27 -4.33 8.15
C VAL A 85 7.19 -3.31 8.43
N HIS A 86 7.11 -2.32 7.55
CA HIS A 86 6.18 -1.22 7.63
C HIS A 86 5.29 -1.21 6.39
N LEU A 87 4.13 -0.58 6.53
CA LEU A 87 3.33 -0.18 5.40
C LEU A 87 2.91 1.27 5.52
N SER A 88 2.66 1.88 4.37
CA SER A 88 1.95 3.15 4.31
C SER A 88 0.74 3.03 3.41
N ILE A 89 -0.37 3.64 3.85
CA ILE A 89 -1.63 3.65 3.11
C ILE A 89 -1.95 5.09 2.76
N ASN A 90 -2.24 5.32 1.48
CA ASN A 90 -2.66 6.61 0.94
C ASN A 90 -3.96 6.46 0.17
N GLU A 91 -4.74 7.53 0.10
CA GLU A 91 -5.81 7.62 -0.89
C GLU A 91 -5.24 7.50 -2.31
N PHE A 92 -6.06 6.97 -3.21
CA PHE A 92 -5.75 7.03 -4.62
C PHE A 92 -5.79 8.47 -5.13
N ASP A 93 -4.70 8.88 -5.79
CA ASP A 93 -4.57 10.18 -6.43
C ASP A 93 -4.27 9.97 -7.93
N PRO A 94 -5.25 10.22 -8.83
CA PRO A 94 -5.08 10.02 -10.26
C PRO A 94 -3.96 10.88 -10.85
N ILE A 95 -3.66 12.03 -10.24
CA ILE A 95 -2.58 12.93 -10.70
C ILE A 95 -1.21 12.28 -10.48
N LYS A 96 -1.10 11.36 -9.52
CA LYS A 96 0.15 10.65 -9.22
C LYS A 96 0.32 9.36 -10.00
N VAL A 97 -0.65 8.94 -10.81
CA VAL A 97 -0.56 7.69 -11.59
C VAL A 97 0.68 7.67 -12.49
N GLU A 98 1.06 8.81 -13.07
CA GLU A 98 2.28 8.94 -13.89
C GLU A 98 3.59 8.78 -13.10
N THR A 99 3.53 8.90 -11.77
CA THR A 99 4.70 8.69 -10.88
C THR A 99 4.85 7.24 -10.45
N TYR A 100 3.86 6.39 -10.76
CA TYR A 100 3.89 4.96 -10.48
C TYR A 100 4.35 4.16 -11.70
N PRO A 101 4.86 2.93 -11.49
CA PRO A 101 5.17 2.02 -12.59
C PRO A 101 3.95 1.83 -13.50
N GLU A 102 4.18 1.67 -14.80
CA GLU A 102 3.13 1.60 -15.84
C GLU A 102 2.10 0.48 -15.60
N GLU A 103 2.48 -0.56 -14.86
CA GLU A 103 1.63 -1.65 -14.43
C GLU A 103 0.46 -1.17 -13.57
N ILE A 104 0.69 -0.18 -12.72
CA ILE A 104 -0.32 0.43 -11.86
C ILE A 104 -1.34 1.18 -12.71
N GLY A 105 -0.89 2.03 -13.64
CA GLY A 105 -1.78 2.77 -14.55
C GLY A 105 -2.69 1.84 -15.36
N ARG A 106 -2.11 0.79 -15.96
CA ARG A 106 -2.86 -0.21 -16.73
C ARG A 106 -3.88 -0.98 -15.90
N ALA A 107 -3.56 -1.27 -14.64
CA ALA A 107 -4.46 -1.93 -13.71
C ALA A 107 -5.72 -1.09 -13.44
N ILE A 108 -5.54 0.21 -13.18
CA ILE A 108 -6.64 1.14 -12.89
C ILE A 108 -7.53 1.33 -14.12
N GLU A 109 -6.94 1.53 -15.29
CA GLU A 109 -7.67 1.71 -16.56
C GLU A 109 -8.57 0.52 -16.90
N ARG A 110 -8.11 -0.70 -16.60
CA ARG A 110 -8.87 -1.95 -16.85
C ARG A 110 -10.00 -2.16 -15.85
N GLY A 111 -9.88 -1.62 -14.64
CA GLY A 111 -10.78 -1.91 -13.52
C GLY A 111 -12.18 -1.29 -13.63
N LYS A 112 -12.38 -0.19 -14.37
CA LYS A 112 -13.63 0.63 -14.32
C LYS A 112 -14.11 0.91 -12.87
N VAL A 113 -13.21 0.90 -11.89
CA VAL A 113 -13.53 1.17 -10.49
C VAL A 113 -13.53 2.68 -10.30
N GLU A 114 -14.45 3.20 -9.48
CA GLU A 114 -14.41 4.60 -9.10
C GLU A 114 -13.10 4.87 -8.35
N SER A 115 -12.22 5.67 -8.96
CA SER A 115 -10.89 5.95 -8.45
C SER A 115 -10.88 6.48 -7.02
N GLU A 116 -11.96 7.13 -6.59
CA GLU A 116 -12.06 7.75 -5.28
C GLU A 116 -12.17 6.75 -4.12
N SER A 117 -12.49 5.47 -4.37
CA SER A 117 -12.56 4.43 -3.34
C SER A 117 -11.29 3.58 -3.24
N LEU A 118 -10.34 3.76 -4.15
CA LEU A 118 -9.10 3.00 -4.18
C LEU A 118 -8.08 3.51 -3.16
N ILE A 119 -7.20 2.60 -2.72
CA ILE A 119 -6.06 2.95 -1.89
C ILE A 119 -4.75 2.44 -2.47
N PHE A 120 -3.69 3.19 -2.22
CA PHE A 120 -2.31 2.74 -2.42
C PHE A 120 -1.76 2.20 -1.11
N VAL A 121 -1.20 0.99 -1.15
CA VAL A 121 -0.45 0.42 -0.05
C VAL A 121 0.98 0.18 -0.48
N HIS A 122 1.93 0.85 0.19
CA HIS A 122 3.36 0.62 0.03
C HIS A 122 3.83 -0.27 1.18
N VAL A 123 4.48 -1.39 0.89
CA VAL A 123 5.01 -2.32 1.89
C VAL A 123 6.53 -2.38 1.74
N TYR A 124 7.24 -2.10 2.82
CA TYR A 124 8.69 -1.91 2.80
C TYR A 124 9.35 -2.37 4.11
N GLN A 125 10.67 -2.61 4.04
CA GLN A 125 11.48 -2.99 5.19
C GLN A 125 12.36 -1.80 5.63
N VAL A 126 12.43 -1.54 6.93
CA VAL A 126 13.12 -0.39 7.56
C VAL A 126 14.51 -0.77 8.08
#